data_AF-A0A4Y2QEZ0-F1
#
_entry.id   AF-A0A4Y2QEZ0-F1
#
_cell.length_a   1.000
_cell.length_b   1.000
_cell.length_c   1.000
_cell.angle_alpha   90.00
_cell.angle_beta   90.00
_cell.angle_gamma   90.00
#
_symmetry.space_group_name_H-M   'P 1'
#
loop_
_entity.id
_entity.type
_entity.pdbx_description
1 polymer ?
#
loop_
_entity_poly.entity_id
_entity_poly.type
_entity_poly.pdbx_seq_one_letter_code
_entity_poly.pdbx_strand_id
1 'polypeptide(L)'
;MAQRVSSIRNVKIWGSENPHAIYEDGKDSLKVNVLCALSSSNVFGPFFFAEKTVSRFVYLDMLQVYLMPILKERMPQGFSFQQNGAPCHLYSMG
;
A
#
# COMPACT_ATOMS: atom_id res chain seq x y z
N MET A 1 34.65 -16.93 -3.36
CA MET A 1 33.20 -17.07 -3.65
C MET A 1 32.47 -16.05 -2.77
N ALA A 2 32.00 -14.96 -3.36
CA ALA A 2 31.48 -13.82 -2.61
C ALA A 2 30.07 -14.12 -2.09
N GLN A 3 29.88 -14.06 -0.76
CA GLN A 3 28.56 -14.00 -0.16
C GLN A 3 27.97 -12.60 -0.41
N ARG A 4 26.88 -12.54 -1.16
CA ARG A 4 26.14 -11.31 -1.39
C ARG A 4 25.21 -11.10 -0.19
N VAL A 5 25.54 -10.14 0.66
CA VAL A 5 24.62 -9.62 1.68
C VAL A 5 23.42 -9.03 0.94
N SER A 6 22.21 -9.55 1.22
CA SER A 6 20.95 -9.07 0.65
C SER A 6 20.10 -8.45 1.77
N SER A 7 19.72 -7.19 1.54
CA SER A 7 19.14 -6.19 2.44
C SER A 7 17.98 -6.68 3.32
N ILE A 8 18.01 -6.31 4.61
CA ILE A 8 17.03 -6.59 5.67
C ILE A 8 15.72 -5.78 5.44
N ARG A 9 15.04 -5.92 4.30
CA ARG A 9 13.90 -5.06 3.91
C ARG A 9 12.67 -5.76 3.34
N ASN A 10 12.45 -7.04 3.64
CA ASN A 10 11.19 -7.73 3.30
C ASN A 10 10.65 -8.44 4.54
N VAL A 11 9.81 -7.76 5.34
CA VAL A 11 9.03 -8.42 6.41
C VAL A 11 7.79 -9.02 5.77
N LYS A 12 7.63 -10.33 5.91
CA LYS A 12 6.49 -11.09 5.40
C LYS A 12 5.66 -11.55 6.60
N ILE A 13 4.47 -11.00 6.76
CA ILE A 13 3.54 -11.35 7.84
C ILE A 13 2.58 -12.41 7.28
N TRP A 14 2.56 -13.60 7.90
CA TRP A 14 1.65 -14.70 7.54
C TRP A 14 0.48 -14.78 8.54
N GLY A 15 -0.69 -15.23 8.09
CA GLY A 15 -1.79 -15.64 8.96
C GLY A 15 -1.57 -17.03 9.56
N SER A 16 -2.42 -17.44 10.51
CA SER A 16 -2.39 -18.77 11.15
C SER A 16 -2.84 -19.91 10.23
N GLU A 17 -3.45 -19.58 9.09
CA GLU A 17 -3.89 -20.53 8.09
C GLU A 17 -2.77 -20.82 7.08
N ASN A 18 -2.70 -22.07 6.60
CA ASN A 18 -1.67 -22.52 5.67
C ASN A 18 -1.74 -21.72 4.35
N PRO A 19 -0.74 -20.86 4.04
CA PRO A 19 -0.77 -20.01 2.84
C PRO A 19 -0.56 -20.79 1.53
N HIS A 20 -0.33 -22.11 1.60
CA HIS A 20 -0.18 -22.98 0.45
C HIS A 20 -1.52 -23.55 -0.08
N ALA A 21 -2.65 -23.23 0.55
CA ALA A 21 -3.96 -23.54 -0.02
C ALA A 21 -4.18 -22.66 -1.26
N ILE A 22 -4.01 -23.25 -2.45
CA ILE A 22 -4.34 -22.59 -3.71
C ILE A 22 -5.85 -22.73 -3.89
N TYR A 23 -6.59 -21.65 -3.60
CA TYR A 23 -7.98 -21.52 -3.99
C TYR A 23 -8.01 -20.90 -5.38
N GLU A 24 -8.48 -21.65 -6.37
CA GLU A 24 -8.79 -21.09 -7.69
C GLU A 24 -10.07 -20.26 -7.56
N ASP A 25 -9.92 -19.02 -7.08
CA ASP A 25 -10.98 -18.03 -7.13
C ASP A 25 -11.24 -17.71 -8.61
N GLY A 26 -12.51 -17.84 -9.04
CA GLY A 26 -12.90 -17.63 -10.42
C GLY A 26 -12.40 -16.27 -10.92
N LYS A 27 -11.96 -16.22 -12.18
CA LYS A 27 -11.41 -15.02 -12.82
C LYS A 27 -12.31 -13.76 -12.71
N ASP A 28 -13.59 -13.97 -12.40
CA ASP A 28 -14.64 -12.96 -12.25
C ASP A 28 -14.95 -12.56 -10.79
N SER A 29 -14.09 -12.87 -9.83
CA SER A 29 -14.27 -12.37 -8.46
C SER A 29 -14.17 -10.84 -8.39
N LEU A 30 -15.04 -10.24 -7.56
CA LEU A 30 -15.08 -8.80 -7.38
C LEU A 30 -13.82 -8.34 -6.63
N LYS A 31 -12.81 -7.91 -7.38
CA LYS A 31 -11.58 -7.33 -6.82
C LYS A 31 -11.82 -5.87 -6.47
N VAL A 32 -11.61 -5.54 -5.21
CA VAL A 32 -11.58 -4.15 -4.73
C VAL A 32 -10.15 -3.70 -4.51
N ASN A 33 -9.84 -2.46 -4.89
CA ASN A 33 -8.57 -1.84 -4.54
C ASN A 33 -8.73 -1.12 -3.21
N VAL A 34 -7.77 -1.29 -2.30
CA VAL A 34 -7.80 -0.68 -0.97
C VAL A 34 -6.44 -0.05 -0.66
N LEU A 35 -6.46 1.14 -0.06
CA LEU A 35 -5.30 1.73 0.60
C LEU A 35 -5.45 1.63 2.12
N CYS A 36 -4.40 1.14 2.79
CA CYS A 36 -4.17 1.33 4.21
C CYS A 36 -2.77 1.92 4.41
N ALA A 37 -2.65 2.90 5.30
CA ALA A 37 -1.39 3.43 5.79
C ALA A 37 -1.21 3.06 7.26
N LEU A 38 0.03 2.80 7.65
CA LEU A 38 0.38 2.33 8.98
C LEU A 38 1.55 3.16 9.50
N SER A 39 1.53 3.48 10.78
CA SER A 39 2.70 3.98 11.52
C SER A 39 3.04 3.04 12.67
N SER A 40 4.07 3.36 13.46
CA SER A 40 4.42 2.59 14.65
C SER A 40 3.33 2.55 15.72
N SER A 41 2.40 3.51 15.70
CA SER A 41 1.39 3.71 16.74
C SER A 41 -0.05 3.78 16.22
N ASN A 42 -0.25 3.89 14.91
CA ASN A 42 -1.56 4.13 14.33
C ASN A 42 -1.80 3.34 13.03
N VAL A 43 -3.07 3.05 12.79
CA VAL A 43 -3.58 2.55 11.51
C VAL A 43 -4.47 3.64 10.90
N PHE A 44 -4.25 3.94 9.62
CA PHE A 44 -5.01 4.91 8.85
C PHE A 44 -5.61 4.21 7.62
N GLY A 45 -6.93 4.11 7.54
CA GLY A 45 -7.62 3.35 6.49
C GLY A 45 -8.62 2.35 7.08
N PRO A 46 -9.28 1.52 6.25
CA PRO A 46 -9.12 1.37 4.79
C PRO A 46 -9.82 2.48 3.96
N PHE A 47 -9.18 2.87 2.84
CA PHE A 47 -9.84 3.63 1.77
C PHE A 47 -10.14 2.70 0.60
N PHE A 48 -11.41 2.57 0.23
CA PHE A 48 -11.86 1.75 -0.90
C PHE A 48 -11.94 2.60 -2.16
N PHE A 49 -11.19 2.22 -3.19
CA PHE A 49 -11.30 2.84 -4.50
C PHE A 49 -12.54 2.30 -5.22
N ALA A 50 -13.26 3.20 -5.89
CA ALA A 50 -14.35 2.81 -6.78
C ALA A 50 -13.81 2.25 -8.11
N GLU A 51 -12.61 2.67 -8.48
CA GLU A 51 -11.96 2.29 -9.73
C GLU A 51 -11.36 0.88 -9.65
N LYS A 52 -11.63 0.08 -10.69
CA LYS A 52 -11.01 -1.24 -10.87
C LYS A 52 -9.49 -1.18 -11.01
N THR A 53 -8.95 -0.05 -11.48
CA THR A 53 -7.51 0.17 -11.61
C THR A 53 -7.16 1.54 -11.06
N VAL A 54 -6.25 1.57 -10.09
CA VAL A 54 -5.80 2.82 -9.47
C VAL A 54 -4.79 3.49 -10.40
N SER A 55 -5.24 4.54 -11.08
CA SER A 55 -4.36 5.41 -11.87
C SER A 55 -3.54 6.33 -10.97
N ARG A 56 -2.50 6.94 -11.52
CA ARG A 56 -1.72 7.97 -10.82
C ARG A 56 -2.57 9.13 -10.32
N PHE A 57 -3.56 9.57 -11.09
CA PHE A 57 -4.42 10.70 -10.73
C PHE A 57 -5.34 10.34 -9.56
N VAL A 58 -6.02 9.19 -9.65
CA VAL A 58 -6.87 8.65 -8.58
C VAL A 58 -6.05 8.45 -7.29
N TYR A 59 -4.81 7.98 -7.43
CA TYR A 59 -3.90 7.85 -6.30
C TYR A 59 -3.53 9.18 -5.67
N LEU A 60 -3.15 10.16 -6.48
CA LEU A 60 -2.78 11.50 -6.03
C LEU A 60 -3.96 12.19 -5.34
N ASP A 61 -5.17 12.09 -5.90
CA ASP A 61 -6.38 12.64 -5.33
C ASP A 61 -6.68 12.00 -3.97
N MET A 62 -6.59 10.67 -3.87
CA MET A 62 -6.74 9.99 -2.58
C MET A 62 -5.69 10.47 -1.57
N LEU A 63 -4.42 10.63 -1.98
CA LEU A 63 -3.39 11.15 -1.07
C LEU A 63 -3.74 12.56 -0.58
N GLN A 64 -4.09 13.47 -1.48
CA GLN A 64 -4.31 14.88 -1.17
C GLN A 64 -5.61 15.13 -0.41
N VAL A 65 -6.70 14.47 -0.82
CA VAL A 65 -8.05 14.72 -0.31
C VAL A 65 -8.35 13.87 0.93
N TYR A 66 -7.84 12.64 0.99
CA TYR A 66 -8.14 11.72 2.09
C TYR A 66 -6.98 11.55 3.08
N LEU A 67 -5.82 11.08 2.61
CA LEU A 67 -4.78 10.62 3.53
C LEU A 67 -4.02 11.78 4.21
N MET A 68 -3.56 12.77 3.46
CA MET A 68 -2.73 13.86 3.99
C MET A 68 -3.42 14.71 5.06
N PRO A 69 -4.72 15.05 4.95
CA PRO A 69 -5.44 15.72 6.03
C PRO A 69 -5.38 14.94 7.35
N ILE A 70 -5.64 13.63 7.30
CA ILE A 70 -5.63 12.75 8.48
C ILE A 70 -4.23 12.68 9.10
N LEU A 71 -3.19 12.54 8.26
CA LEU A 71 -1.81 12.45 8.76
C LEU A 71 -1.35 13.77 9.38
N LYS A 72 -1.71 14.92 8.80
CA LYS A 72 -1.37 16.24 9.35
C LYS A 72 -2.04 16.49 10.71
N GLU A 73 -3.28 16.05 10.86
CA GLU A 73 -4.01 16.17 12.13
C GLU A 73 -3.44 15.24 13.20
N ARG A 74 -3.20 13.96 12.86
CA ARG A 74 -2.84 12.93 13.84
C ARG A 74 -1.35 12.77 14.08
N MET A 75 -0.50 13.27 13.19
CA MET A 75 0.96 13.25 13.32
C MET A 75 1.55 14.65 13.10
N PRO A 76 1.25 15.61 14.01
CA PRO A 76 1.65 17.01 13.85
C PRO A 76 3.17 17.22 13.91
N GLN A 77 3.92 16.27 14.49
CA GLN A 77 5.38 16.31 14.55
C GLN A 77 6.05 15.91 13.21
N GLY A 78 5.25 15.60 12.20
CA GLY A 78 5.72 15.12 10.91
C GLY A 78 5.86 13.60 10.84
N PHE A 79 6.11 13.10 9.63
CA PHE A 79 6.24 11.69 9.34
C PHE A 79 7.09 11.48 8.08
N SER A 80 7.74 10.32 8.00
CA SER A 80 8.35 9.83 6.76
C SER A 80 7.35 8.95 6.03
N PHE A 81 7.16 9.21 4.75
CA PHE A 81 6.21 8.47 3.94
C PHE A 81 6.92 7.43 3.06
N GLN A 82 6.50 6.17 3.12
CA GLN A 82 7.11 5.07 2.37
C GLN A 82 6.06 4.28 1.61
N GLN A 83 6.35 3.97 0.34
CA GLN A 83 5.48 3.21 -0.57
C GLN A 83 6.33 2.27 -1.44
N ASN A 84 5.68 1.33 -2.12
CA ASN A 84 6.36 0.49 -3.13
C ASN A 84 6.54 1.26 -4.45
N GLY A 85 7.38 0.73 -5.34
CA GLY A 85 7.64 1.32 -6.67
C GLY A 85 6.57 1.03 -7.72
N ALA A 86 5.29 0.91 -7.33
CA ALA A 86 4.22 0.72 -8.32
C ALA A 86 4.16 1.92 -9.28
N PRO A 87 3.87 1.73 -10.57
CA PRO A 87 3.85 2.83 -11.54
C PRO A 87 2.94 4.00 -11.16
N CYS A 88 1.82 3.73 -10.49
CA CYS A 88 0.90 4.76 -10.01
C CYS A 88 1.46 5.61 -8.86
N HIS A 89 2.48 5.14 -8.14
CA HIS A 89 3.12 5.85 -7.02
C HIS A 89 4.34 6.68 -7.48
N LEU A 90 4.88 6.39 -8.66
CA LEU A 90 6.08 7.05 -9.17
C LEU A 90 5.73 8.27 -10.03
N TYR A 91 6.57 9.30 -9.93
CA TYR A 91 6.66 10.35 -10.93
C TYR A 91 7.47 9.81 -12.13
N SER A 92 6.82 9.14 -13.08
CA SER A 92 7.39 9.07 -14.43
C SER A 92 6.95 10.32 -15.19
N MET A 93 7.79 11.35 -15.21
CA MET A 93 7.85 12.24 -16.37
C MET A 93 8.54 11.43 -17.49
N GLY A 94 7.97 11.48 -18.69
CA GLY A 94 8.65 10.98 -19.90
C GLY A 94 9.82 11.87 -20.29
#